data_AF-A0A2T2SFI1-F1
#
_entry.id   AF-A0A2T2SFI1-F1
#
_cell.length_a   1.000
_cell.length_b   1.000
_cell.length_c   1.000
_cell.angle_alpha   90.00
_cell.angle_beta   90.00
_cell.angle_gamma   90.00
#
_symmetry.space_group_name_H-M   'P 1'
#
loop_
_entity.id
_entity.type
_entity.pdbx_description
1 polymer ?
#
loop_
_entity_poly.entity_id
_entity_poly.type
_entity_poly.pdbx_seq_one_letter_code
_entity_poly.pdbx_strand_id
1 'polypeptide(L)' 'MAFANRKLAPEFETVFFMTSEEYALISSSMVRDAHRWDGDVSKFVPPPVVAALEEKGVPARS' A
#
# COMPACT_ATOMS: atom_id res chain seq x y z
N MET A 1 14.18 -3.92 -7.94
CA MET A 1 14.18 -3.37 -9.32
C MET A 1 15.37 -2.47 -9.64
N ALA A 2 16.05 -1.82 -8.67
CA ALA A 2 17.15 -0.88 -8.97
C ALA A 2 18.24 -1.42 -9.92
N PHE A 3 18.69 -2.66 -9.77
CA PHE A 3 19.69 -3.25 -10.68
C PHE A 3 19.23 -3.39 -12.12
N ALA A 4 17.94 -3.68 -12.34
CA ALA A 4 17.36 -3.74 -13.67
C ALA A 4 17.28 -2.33 -14.26
N ASN A 5 16.80 -1.36 -13.47
CA ASN A 5 16.67 0.04 -13.90
C ASN A 5 18.02 0.63 -14.30
N ARG A 6 19.10 0.33 -13.56
CA ARG A 6 20.47 0.77 -13.92
C ARG A 6 20.93 0.26 -15.29
N LYS A 7 20.47 -0.91 -15.75
CA LYS A 7 20.80 -1.44 -17.07
C LYS A 7 19.94 -0.86 -18.18
N LEU A 8 18.68 -0.53 -17.88
CA LEU A 8 17.69 -0.09 -18.86
C LEU A 8 17.69 1.43 -19.06
N ALA A 9 18.00 2.20 -18.02
CA ALA A 9 17.97 3.66 -18.01
C ALA A 9 19.08 4.19 -17.07
N PRO A 10 20.35 4.17 -17.51
CA PRO A 10 21.53 4.48 -16.69
C PRO A 10 21.64 5.94 -16.23
N GLU A 11 20.83 6.85 -16.77
CA GLU A 11 20.74 8.25 -16.39
C GLU A 11 19.91 8.50 -15.11
N PHE A 12 19.19 7.48 -14.62
CA PHE A 12 18.36 7.58 -13.43
C PHE A 12 18.96 6.84 -12.24
N GLU A 13 18.97 7.52 -11.09
CA GLU A 13 19.37 6.94 -9.82
C GLU A 13 18.16 6.50 -8.99
N THR A 14 18.28 5.37 -8.28
CA THR A 14 17.25 4.90 -7.33
C THR A 14 17.75 5.07 -5.90
N VAL A 15 17.03 5.86 -5.11
CA VAL A 15 17.29 6.05 -3.68
C VAL A 15 16.28 5.26 -2.86
N PHE A 16 16.73 4.67 -1.76
CA PHE A 16 15.88 3.89 -0.84
C PHE A 16 15.80 4.59 0.52
N PHE A 17 14.62 4.52 1.13
CA PHE A 17 14.38 4.97 2.49
C PHE A 17 14.00 3.78 3.35
N MET A 18 14.44 3.80 4.60
CA MET A 18 13.97 2.90 5.64
C MET A 18 12.61 3.41 6.13
N THR A 19 11.62 2.52 6.19
CA THR A 19 10.33 2.81 6.83
C THR A 19 10.53 2.96 8.34
N SER A 20 9.78 3.85 8.99
CA SER A 20 9.72 3.90 10.46
C SER A 20 9.06 2.63 11.01
N GLU A 21 9.41 2.25 12.24
CA GLU A 21 8.90 1.02 12.87
C GLU A 21 7.37 0.99 12.94
N GLU A 22 6.74 2.13 13.24
CA GLU A 22 5.28 2.29 13.32
C GLU A 22 4.54 1.94 12.01
N TYR A 23 5.21 2.01 10.85
CA TYR A 23 4.62 1.71 9.55
C TYR A 23 5.22 0.46 8.88
N ALA A 24 6.13 -0.25 9.56
CA ALA A 24 6.90 -1.35 8.97
C ALA A 24 6.04 -2.51 8.43
N LEU A 25 4.84 -2.70 8.99
CA LEU A 25 3.92 -3.77 8.60
C LEU A 25 2.83 -3.32 7.62
N ILE A 26 2.73 -2.03 7.30
CA ILE A 26 1.67 -1.50 6.46
C ILE A 26 1.98 -1.75 4.99
N SER A 27 1.08 -2.45 4.30
CA SER A 27 1.11 -2.60 2.84
C SER A 27 -0.30 -2.43 2.26
N SER A 28 -0.40 -1.98 1.01
CA SER A 28 -1.72 -1.82 0.37
C SER A 28 -2.46 -3.14 0.23
N SER A 29 -1.76 -4.27 0.08
CA SER A 29 -2.40 -5.59 0.03
C SER A 29 -3.02 -5.93 1.39
N MET A 30 -2.28 -5.75 2.48
CA MET A 30 -2.80 -5.95 3.84
C MET A 30 -4.05 -5.09 4.11
N VAL A 31 -4.01 -3.80 3.76
CA VAL A 31 -5.16 -2.89 3.95
C VAL A 31 -6.38 -3.35 3.15
N ARG A 32 -6.19 -3.72 1.88
CA ARG A 32 -7.28 -4.20 1.03
C ARG A 32 -7.86 -5.52 1.53
N ASP A 33 -7.01 -6.43 2.01
CA ASP A 33 -7.46 -7.71 2.57
C ASP A 33 -8.23 -7.49 3.87
N ALA A 34 -7.74 -6.65 4.79
CA ALA A 34 -8.47 -6.30 6.01
C ALA A 34 -9.86 -5.70 5.69
N HIS A 35 -9.93 -4.75 4.77
CA HIS A 35 -11.20 -4.16 4.32
C HIS A 35 -12.13 -5.20 3.68
N ARG A 36 -11.59 -6.16 2.89
CA ARG A 36 -12.39 -7.25 2.29
C ARG A 36 -13.07 -8.13 3.34
N TRP A 37 -12.46 -8.26 4.52
CA TRP A 37 -12.98 -9.02 5.65
C TRP A 37 -13.70 -8.16 6.69
N ASP A 38 -14.18 -6.97 6.29
CA ASP A 38 -14.93 -6.04 7.14
C ASP A 38 -14.12 -5.52 8.36
N GLY A 39 -12.79 -5.54 8.24
CA GLY A 39 -11.88 -5.01 9.24
C GLY A 39 -11.80 -3.48 9.17
N ASP A 40 -11.73 -2.83 10.34
CA ASP A 40 -11.45 -1.40 10.45
C ASP A 40 -10.01 -1.09 10.02
N VAL A 41 -9.87 -0.28 8.97
CA VAL A 41 -8.57 0.13 8.42
C VAL A 41 -8.21 1.58 8.70
N SER A 42 -9.04 2.32 9.47
CA SER A 42 -8.86 3.75 9.75
C SER A 42 -7.53 4.10 10.42
N LYS A 43 -6.90 3.12 11.10
CA LYS A 43 -5.59 3.27 11.74
C LYS A 43 -4.40 3.12 10.80
N PHE A 44 -4.62 2.61 9.59
CA PHE A 44 -3.55 2.29 8.64
C PHE A 44 -3.55 3.21 7.42
N VAL A 45 -4.61 4.00 7.23
CA VAL A 45 -4.74 4.90 6.07
C VAL A 45 -5.37 6.24 6.46
N PRO A 46 -5.08 7.32 5.71
CA PRO A 46 -5.72 8.62 5.91
C PRO A 46 -7.24 8.57 5.66
N PRO A 47 -8.04 9.50 6.25
CA PRO A 47 -9.49 9.53 6.09
C PRO A 47 -10.02 9.52 4.64
N PRO A 48 -9.40 10.23 3.66
CA PRO A 48 -9.85 10.16 2.27
C PRO A 48 -9.78 8.75 1.67
N VAL A 49 -8.86 7.91 2.15
CA VAL A 49 -8.71 6.52 1.69
C VAL A 49 -9.78 5.62 2.30
N VAL A 50 -10.16 5.87 3.56
CA VAL A 50 -11.28 5.16 4.20
C VAL A 50 -12.56 5.38 3.40
N ALA A 51 -12.90 6.64 3.11
CA ALA A 51 -14.07 7.00 2.33
C ALA A 51 -14.06 6.35 0.93
N ALA A 52 -12.90 6.33 0.26
CA ALA A 52 -12.76 5.70 -1.05
C ALA A 52 -12.92 4.17 -1.00
N LEU A 53 -12.48 3.52 0.08
CA LEU A 53 -12.68 2.08 0.28
C LEU A 53 -14.16 1.76 0.53
N GLU A 54 -14.84 2.55 1.35
CA GLU A 54 -16.28 2.43 1.60
C GLU A 54 -17.11 2.61 0.31
N GLU A 55 -16.79 3.61 -0.51
CA GLU A 55 -17.44 3.83 -1.82
C GLU A 55 -17.21 2.66 -2.78
N LYS A 56 -16.00 2.11 -2.79
CA LYS A 56 -15.65 0.94 -3.61
C LYS A 56 -16.42 -0.32 -3.19
N GLY A 57 -16.79 -0.41 -1.92
CA GLY A 57 -17.48 -1.55 -1.32
C GLY A 57 -16.59 -2.80 -1.18
N VAL A 58 -17.09 -3.78 -0.44
CA VAL A 58 -16.40 -5.06 -0.25
C VAL A 58 -16.50 -5.89 -1.54
N PRO A 59 -15.37 -6.25 -2.19
CA PRO A 59 -15.41 -7.06 -3.40
C PRO A 59 -15.99 -8.45 -3.10
N ALA A 60 -16.74 -9.01 -4.05
CA ALA A 60 -17.42 -10.30 -3.91
C ALA A 60 -16.49 -11.39 -3.36
N ARG A 61 -17.00 -12.15 -2.37
CA ARG A 61 -16.30 -13.28 -1.78
C ARG A 61 -16.30 -14.41 -2.81
N SER A 62 -15.11 -14.76 -3.30
CA SER A 62 -14.85 -15.88 -4.21
C SER A 62 -14.66 -17.16 -3.42
#